data_AF-Q9LA13-F1
#
_entry.id   AF-Q9LA13-F1
#
_cell.length_a   1.000
_cell.length_b   1.000
_cell.length_c   1.000
_cell.angle_alpha   90.00
_cell.angle_beta   90.00
_cell.angle_gamma   90.00
#
_symmetry.space_group_name_H-M   'P 1'
#
loop_
_entity.id
_entity.type
_entity.pdbx_description
1 polymer ?
#
loop_
_entity_poly.entity_id
_entity_poly.type
_entity_poly.pdbx_seq_one_letter_code
_entity_poly.pdbx_strand_id
1 'polypeptide(L)'
;KNLDCWVDNEEDIDVILKKSTILNLDINNDIISDISGFNSSVITYPDAQLVPGINGKAIHLVNNESSEVIVHKAMDIEYNDMFNNFTVSFWLRVPKVSASHLEQYDTNEYSIISSMKKYSLSIGSGWSVSLKGNNLIWTLKDSAGEVRQITFRDLSDKFNAYLANKWVFITITNDRLSSANLYINGVLMGSAEITGLGAIREDNNITLKLDRCNNNNQYVSIDKFRIFCKALNPKEIEKLYTSYLSITFLRDFWGNPLRYDTEYYLIPVAYSSKDVQLKNITDYMYLTNAPSYTNGKLNIYYRRLYSGLKFIIKRYTPNNEIDSFVRSGDFIKLYVSYNNNEHIVGYPKDGNAFNNLDRILRVGYNAPGIPLYKKMEAVKLRDLKTYSVQLKLYDDKDASLGLVGTHNGQIGNDPNRDILIASNWYFNHLKDKTLTCDWYFVPTDEGWTND
;
A
#
# COMPACT_ATOMS: atom_id res chain seq x y z
N LYS A 1 25.92 22.35 17.45
CA LYS A 1 25.25 23.10 16.36
C LYS A 1 24.11 22.22 15.87
N ASN A 2 22.89 22.74 15.76
CA ASN A 2 21.72 22.03 15.23
C ASN A 2 21.17 22.88 14.07
N LEU A 3 20.79 22.23 12.97
CA LEU A 3 20.24 22.87 11.76
C LEU A 3 18.77 22.51 11.53
N ASP A 4 18.13 21.82 12.48
CA ASP A 4 16.68 21.67 12.51
C ASP A 4 16.00 23.01 12.84
N CYS A 5 14.81 23.23 12.31
CA CYS A 5 13.96 24.33 12.75
C CYS A 5 13.59 24.20 14.24
N TRP A 6 13.43 25.35 14.88
CA TRP A 6 13.16 25.40 16.31
C TRP A 6 11.69 25.05 16.63
N VAL A 7 11.51 24.18 17.63
CA VAL A 7 10.19 23.76 18.13
C VAL A 7 10.24 23.77 19.66
N ASP A 8 9.45 24.64 20.30
CA ASP A 8 9.40 24.81 21.77
C ASP A 8 9.02 23.55 22.58
N ASN A 9 8.39 22.56 21.96
CA ASN A 9 7.82 21.40 22.64
C ASN A 9 8.45 20.12 22.07
N GLU A 10 9.52 19.66 22.70
CA GLU A 10 10.33 18.52 22.26
C GLU A 10 9.82 17.16 22.76
N GLU A 11 8.75 17.12 23.56
CA GLU A 11 8.26 15.87 24.17
C GLU A 11 7.11 15.20 23.39
N ASP A 12 6.20 16.00 22.81
CA ASP A 12 5.05 15.45 22.05
C ASP A 12 5.35 15.36 20.54
N ILE A 13 5.53 14.13 20.06
CA ILE A 13 5.81 13.82 18.65
C ILE A 13 4.72 14.41 17.71
N ASP A 14 3.45 14.38 18.09
CA ASP A 14 2.38 14.91 17.24
C ASP A 14 2.49 16.44 17.10
N VAL A 15 2.91 17.13 18.17
CA VAL A 15 3.19 18.57 18.16
C VAL A 15 4.44 18.87 17.32
N ILE A 16 5.50 18.06 17.45
CA ILE A 16 6.73 18.22 16.66
C ILE A 16 6.42 18.06 15.17
N LEU A 17 5.73 17.00 14.78
CA LEU A 17 5.35 16.75 13.38
C LEU A 17 4.48 17.89 12.84
N LYS A 18 3.51 18.38 13.62
CA LYS A 18 2.66 19.49 13.20
C LYS A 18 3.43 20.80 13.05
N LYS A 19 4.22 21.19 14.06
CA LYS A 19 4.96 22.47 14.06
C LYS A 19 6.10 22.53 13.06
N SER A 20 6.74 21.38 12.76
CA SER A 20 7.83 21.32 11.78
C SER A 20 7.37 21.18 10.33
N THR A 21 6.07 21.02 10.07
CA THR A 21 5.54 20.92 8.70
C THR A 21 5.52 22.27 8.02
N ILE A 22 6.13 22.35 6.83
CA ILE A 22 6.16 23.57 6.01
C ILE A 22 5.38 23.44 4.70
N LEU A 23 5.04 22.22 4.28
CA LEU A 23 4.18 21.93 3.14
C LEU A 23 3.41 20.64 3.40
N ASN A 24 2.11 20.59 3.14
CA ASN A 24 1.30 19.38 3.29
C ASN A 24 0.15 19.37 2.28
N LEU A 25 0.25 18.54 1.25
CA LEU A 25 -0.79 18.42 0.23
C LEU A 25 -1.94 17.53 0.70
N ASP A 26 -3.16 18.02 0.55
CA ASP A 26 -4.39 17.26 0.78
C ASP A 26 -5.37 17.43 -0.38
N ILE A 27 -6.30 16.49 -0.52
CA ILE A 27 -7.29 16.46 -1.61
C ILE A 27 -8.69 16.47 -1.00
N ASN A 28 -9.38 17.60 -1.11
CA ASN A 28 -10.73 17.79 -0.61
C ASN A 28 -11.64 18.30 -1.72
N ASN A 29 -12.81 17.66 -1.90
CA ASN A 29 -13.74 17.97 -2.99
C ASN A 29 -13.06 18.03 -4.36
N ASP A 30 -12.14 17.09 -4.60
CA ASP A 30 -11.37 16.95 -5.85
C ASP A 30 -10.44 18.11 -6.19
N ILE A 31 -10.09 18.91 -5.18
CA ILE A 31 -9.13 20.01 -5.28
C ILE A 31 -7.90 19.69 -4.42
N ILE A 32 -6.72 19.82 -5.01
CA ILE A 32 -5.42 19.67 -4.33
C ILE A 32 -5.01 21.03 -3.76
N SER A 33 -4.69 21.10 -2.47
CA SER A 33 -4.21 22.33 -1.83
C SER A 33 -3.19 22.05 -0.73
N ASP A 34 -2.40 23.07 -0.39
CA ASP A 34 -1.52 23.06 0.78
C ASP A 34 -2.30 23.40 2.05
N ILE A 35 -2.26 22.50 3.03
CA ILE A 35 -2.90 22.65 4.35
C ILE A 35 -1.88 22.82 5.49
N SER A 36 -0.62 23.11 5.18
CA SER A 36 0.43 23.34 6.19
C SER A 36 0.20 24.58 7.04
N GLY A 37 -0.51 25.58 6.49
CA GLY A 37 -0.67 26.92 7.05
C GLY A 37 0.16 27.99 6.33
N PHE A 38 1.15 27.60 5.51
CA PHE A 38 1.95 28.54 4.70
C PHE A 38 1.30 28.91 3.36
N ASN A 39 0.28 28.15 2.95
CA ASN A 39 -0.57 28.43 1.78
C ASN A 39 0.25 28.55 0.48
N SER A 40 1.18 27.62 0.25
CA SER A 40 1.84 27.51 -1.06
C SER A 40 0.80 27.26 -2.14
N SER A 41 0.86 28.00 -3.25
CA SER A 41 -0.10 27.86 -4.33
C SER A 41 0.10 26.54 -5.05
N VAL A 42 -0.98 25.80 -5.28
CA VAL A 42 -0.95 24.52 -5.98
C VAL A 42 -1.67 24.66 -7.32
N ILE A 43 -1.01 24.28 -8.41
CA ILE A 43 -1.56 24.28 -9.76
C ILE A 43 -1.69 22.83 -10.22
N THR A 44 -2.91 22.40 -10.52
CA THR A 44 -3.21 21.07 -11.06
C THR A 44 -3.45 21.18 -12.56
N TYR A 45 -2.63 20.51 -13.36
CA TYR A 45 -2.80 20.50 -14.81
C TYR A 45 -3.89 19.51 -15.24
N PRO A 46 -4.47 19.67 -16.46
CA PRO A 46 -5.73 19.00 -16.82
C PRO A 46 -5.72 17.47 -16.78
N ASP A 47 -4.57 16.82 -16.96
CA ASP A 47 -4.46 15.35 -16.98
C ASP A 47 -3.75 14.80 -15.73
N ALA A 48 -3.62 15.61 -14.68
CA ALA A 48 -3.31 15.10 -13.35
C ALA A 48 -4.59 14.48 -12.76
N GLN A 49 -4.61 13.16 -12.66
CA GLN A 49 -5.81 12.41 -12.31
C GLN A 49 -5.91 12.17 -10.80
N LEU A 50 -7.12 11.84 -10.33
CA LEU A 50 -7.37 11.46 -8.94
C LEU A 50 -7.80 10.00 -8.85
N VAL A 51 -7.12 9.22 -8.02
CA VAL A 51 -7.38 7.79 -7.78
C VAL A 51 -7.62 7.54 -6.28
N PRO A 52 -8.12 6.36 -5.87
CA PRO A 52 -8.18 6.00 -4.45
C PRO A 52 -6.81 6.10 -3.78
N GLY A 53 -6.74 6.81 -2.65
CA GLY A 53 -5.51 7.01 -1.88
C GLY A 53 -5.45 6.17 -0.61
N ILE A 54 -4.42 6.39 0.21
CA ILE A 54 -4.34 5.73 1.52
C ILE A 54 -5.46 6.24 2.42
N ASN A 55 -5.80 7.53 2.35
CA ASN A 55 -6.92 8.09 3.09
C ASN A 55 -7.56 9.23 2.28
N GLY A 56 -8.65 8.91 1.59
CA GLY A 56 -9.30 9.79 0.61
C GLY A 56 -8.84 9.47 -0.82
N LYS A 57 -8.47 10.50 -1.58
CA LYS A 57 -7.94 10.40 -2.94
C LYS A 57 -6.44 10.70 -2.97
N ALA A 58 -5.78 10.26 -4.04
CA ALA A 58 -4.37 10.47 -4.33
C ALA A 58 -4.16 11.02 -5.74
N ILE A 59 -2.98 11.61 -5.98
CA ILE A 59 -2.56 12.12 -7.29
C ILE A 59 -2.11 10.93 -8.15
N HIS A 60 -2.53 10.88 -9.40
CA HIS A 60 -2.08 9.91 -10.39
C HIS A 60 -1.50 10.64 -11.62
N LEU A 61 -0.27 10.24 -11.99
CA LEU A 61 0.51 10.87 -13.05
C LEU A 61 0.78 9.85 -14.15
N VAL A 62 0.36 10.20 -15.37
CA VAL A 62 0.63 9.45 -16.60
C VAL A 62 1.73 10.14 -17.42
N ASN A 63 2.34 9.45 -18.37
CA ASN A 63 3.50 9.98 -19.09
C ASN A 63 3.13 10.90 -20.26
N ASN A 64 2.64 12.10 -19.93
CA ASN A 64 2.49 13.21 -20.88
C ASN A 64 2.68 14.57 -20.18
N GLU A 65 2.85 15.63 -20.97
CA GLU A 65 3.14 16.98 -20.47
C GLU A 65 1.98 17.63 -19.68
N SER A 66 0.75 17.17 -19.86
CA SER A 66 -0.44 17.71 -19.17
C SER A 66 -0.73 17.04 -17.82
N SER A 67 0.00 15.97 -17.49
CA SER A 67 -0.14 15.23 -16.24
C SER A 67 0.91 15.69 -15.23
N GLU A 68 0.61 16.84 -14.59
CA GLU A 68 1.53 17.52 -13.67
C GLU A 68 0.78 18.22 -12.53
N VAL A 69 1.39 18.23 -11.35
CA VAL A 69 1.01 19.12 -10.24
C VAL A 69 2.23 19.96 -9.86
N ILE A 70 2.05 21.29 -9.85
CA ILE A 70 3.11 22.24 -9.48
C ILE A 70 2.74 22.91 -8.16
N VAL A 71 3.66 22.89 -7.20
CA VAL A 71 3.56 23.65 -5.97
C VAL A 71 4.51 24.84 -6.04
N HIS A 72 3.96 26.05 -6.09
CA HIS A 72 4.74 27.29 -5.97
C HIS A 72 4.96 27.60 -4.49
N LYS A 73 6.21 27.49 -4.02
CA LYS A 73 6.54 27.69 -2.61
C LYS A 73 6.16 29.10 -2.15
N ALA A 74 5.53 29.20 -0.99
CA ALA A 74 5.37 30.48 -0.32
C ALA A 74 6.74 31.07 0.06
N MET A 75 6.86 32.42 0.05
CA MET A 75 8.14 33.11 0.32
C MET A 75 8.75 32.73 1.67
N ASP A 76 7.91 32.47 2.68
CA ASP A 76 8.35 32.11 4.04
C ASP A 76 9.10 30.77 4.11
N ILE A 77 8.92 29.90 3.12
CA ILE A 77 9.51 28.55 3.09
C ILE A 77 10.46 28.33 1.91
N GLU A 78 10.61 29.33 1.02
CA GLU A 78 11.32 29.22 -0.26
C GLU A 78 12.79 28.78 -0.12
N TYR A 79 13.44 29.19 0.98
CA TYR A 79 14.88 28.99 1.23
C TYR A 79 15.19 28.02 2.37
N ASN A 80 14.20 27.23 2.83
CA ASN A 80 14.36 26.39 4.00
C ASN A 80 15.49 25.35 3.85
N ASP A 81 15.65 24.75 2.68
CA ASP A 81 16.62 23.68 2.39
C ASP A 81 18.02 24.18 2.00
N MET A 82 18.19 25.49 1.76
CA MET A 82 19.42 26.08 1.22
C MET A 82 20.65 25.70 2.06
N PHE A 83 20.51 25.74 3.39
CA PHE A 83 21.57 25.37 4.35
C PHE A 83 21.12 24.47 5.49
N ASN A 84 19.81 24.35 5.74
CA ASN A 84 19.28 23.72 6.94
C ASN A 84 18.77 22.30 6.67
N ASN A 85 18.34 21.63 7.73
CA ASN A 85 17.79 20.29 7.67
C ASN A 85 16.36 20.30 7.11
N PHE A 86 15.98 19.22 6.44
CA PHE A 86 14.62 19.02 5.99
C PHE A 86 14.28 17.54 5.80
N THR A 87 13.00 17.21 5.80
CA THR A 87 12.49 15.87 5.50
C THR A 87 11.40 15.94 4.45
N VAL A 88 11.42 15.02 3.49
CA VAL A 88 10.34 14.83 2.51
C VAL A 88 9.65 13.50 2.80
N SER A 89 8.32 13.47 2.84
CA SER A 89 7.56 12.23 2.99
C SER A 89 6.34 12.20 2.09
N PHE A 90 6.00 11.02 1.59
CA PHE A 90 4.81 10.78 0.77
C PHE A 90 4.52 9.29 0.68
N TRP A 91 3.27 8.95 0.40
CA TRP A 91 2.89 7.61 -0.05
C TRP A 91 3.16 7.49 -1.54
N LEU A 92 3.68 6.33 -1.96
CA LEU A 92 4.05 6.02 -3.34
C LEU A 92 3.43 4.69 -3.77
N ARG A 93 2.90 4.64 -4.99
CA ARG A 93 2.51 3.41 -5.68
C ARG A 93 3.06 3.44 -7.10
N VAL A 94 3.87 2.43 -7.44
CA VAL A 94 4.49 2.24 -8.76
C VAL A 94 4.10 0.85 -9.26
N PRO A 95 3.63 0.67 -10.51
CA PRO A 95 3.27 -0.64 -11.03
C PRO A 95 4.49 -1.57 -11.10
N LYS A 96 4.28 -2.90 -10.97
CA LYS A 96 5.33 -3.90 -11.17
C LYS A 96 5.85 -3.80 -12.60
N VAL A 97 7.11 -3.46 -12.76
CA VAL A 97 7.78 -3.45 -14.07
C VAL A 97 7.80 -4.87 -14.65
N SER A 98 7.37 -5.04 -15.91
CA SER A 98 7.42 -6.34 -16.60
C SER A 98 8.87 -6.72 -16.92
N ALA A 99 9.12 -8.02 -17.13
CA ALA A 99 10.43 -8.50 -17.57
C ALA A 99 10.87 -7.82 -18.87
N SER A 100 9.95 -7.64 -19.82
CA SER A 100 10.21 -6.94 -21.09
C SER A 100 10.56 -5.47 -20.89
N HIS A 101 9.86 -4.74 -20.01
CA HIS A 101 10.16 -3.34 -19.74
C HIS A 101 11.46 -3.16 -18.94
N LEU A 102 11.85 -4.12 -18.10
CA LEU A 102 13.20 -4.11 -17.52
C LEU A 102 14.27 -4.28 -18.60
N GLU A 103 14.11 -5.21 -19.53
CA GLU A 103 15.09 -5.35 -20.63
C GLU A 103 15.19 -4.10 -21.50
N GLN A 104 14.08 -3.40 -21.73
CA GLN A 104 14.02 -2.24 -22.61
C GLN A 104 14.39 -0.91 -21.93
N TYR A 105 13.97 -0.69 -20.68
CA TYR A 105 13.97 0.62 -20.02
C TYR A 105 14.74 0.67 -18.69
N ASP A 106 15.37 -0.42 -18.22
CA ASP A 106 16.07 -0.43 -16.91
C ASP A 106 17.21 0.59 -16.79
N THR A 107 17.75 1.09 -17.92
CA THR A 107 18.76 2.15 -17.93
C THR A 107 18.20 3.57 -17.96
N ASN A 108 16.90 3.75 -18.22
CA ASN A 108 16.25 5.06 -18.27
C ASN A 108 15.88 5.51 -16.85
N GLU A 109 16.62 6.50 -16.34
CA GLU A 109 16.24 7.22 -15.13
C GLU A 109 15.25 8.33 -15.48
N TYR A 110 14.13 8.39 -14.74
CA TYR A 110 13.12 9.44 -14.87
C TYR A 110 12.75 9.99 -13.49
N SER A 111 12.52 11.31 -13.39
CA SER A 111 12.11 11.94 -12.14
C SER A 111 10.59 11.88 -11.97
N ILE A 112 10.13 11.81 -10.72
CA ILE A 112 8.70 11.85 -10.36
C ILE A 112 8.35 13.07 -9.49
N ILE A 113 9.31 13.56 -8.70
CA ILE A 113 9.18 14.75 -7.86
C ILE A 113 10.52 15.49 -7.90
N SER A 114 10.53 16.78 -8.17
CA SER A 114 11.77 17.54 -8.30
C SER A 114 11.61 19.01 -7.94
N SER A 115 12.67 19.57 -7.35
CA SER A 115 12.90 21.02 -7.22
C SER A 115 14.12 21.48 -8.01
N MET A 116 14.70 20.62 -8.85
CA MET A 116 15.95 20.90 -9.56
C MET A 116 15.81 22.09 -10.51
N LYS A 117 16.56 23.16 -10.25
CA LYS A 117 16.73 24.30 -11.16
C LYS A 117 17.99 24.14 -11.99
N LYS A 118 17.92 24.41 -13.29
CA LYS A 118 19.10 24.47 -14.16
C LYS A 118 19.74 25.86 -14.13
N TYR A 119 21.06 25.91 -13.91
CA TYR A 119 21.89 27.10 -14.00
C TYR A 119 22.76 27.11 -15.27
N SER A 120 23.37 28.27 -15.57
CA SER A 120 24.10 28.58 -16.82
C SER A 120 25.39 27.78 -17.08
N LEU A 121 25.74 26.80 -16.25
CA LEU A 121 26.96 25.98 -16.37
C LEU A 121 26.69 24.47 -16.47
N SER A 122 25.49 24.04 -16.88
CA SER A 122 25.00 22.65 -16.78
C SER A 122 24.85 22.12 -15.34
N ILE A 123 25.05 23.00 -14.36
CA ILE A 123 24.84 22.73 -12.94
C ILE A 123 23.34 22.84 -12.66
N GLY A 124 22.70 21.73 -12.29
CA GLY A 124 21.41 21.75 -11.61
C GLY A 124 21.64 21.95 -10.11
N SER A 125 20.70 22.56 -9.37
CA SER A 125 20.71 22.51 -7.90
C SER A 125 19.29 22.33 -7.37
N GLY A 126 19.17 21.61 -6.26
CA GLY A 126 17.91 21.19 -5.65
C GLY A 126 17.96 19.72 -5.28
N TRP A 127 16.79 19.12 -5.15
CA TRP A 127 16.64 17.70 -4.86
C TRP A 127 15.65 17.05 -5.82
N SER A 128 15.74 15.72 -5.95
CA SER A 128 14.81 14.94 -6.77
C SER A 128 14.61 13.54 -6.25
N VAL A 129 13.40 13.02 -6.50
CA VAL A 129 13.04 11.62 -6.38
C VAL A 129 12.91 11.07 -7.81
N SER A 130 13.71 10.07 -8.14
CA SER A 130 13.70 9.43 -9.47
C SER A 130 13.61 7.91 -9.36
N LEU A 131 13.20 7.30 -10.48
CA LEU A 131 13.11 5.86 -10.65
C LEU A 131 13.99 5.44 -11.83
N LYS A 132 14.66 4.30 -11.69
CA LYS A 132 15.47 3.68 -12.75
C LYS A 132 15.33 2.16 -12.68
N GLY A 133 14.51 1.59 -13.56
CA GLY A 133 14.09 0.19 -13.43
C GLY A 133 13.41 -0.06 -12.08
N ASN A 134 13.94 -1.00 -11.30
CA ASN A 134 13.47 -1.29 -9.93
C ASN A 134 14.25 -0.53 -8.84
N ASN A 135 14.88 0.61 -9.17
CA ASN A 135 15.60 1.42 -8.19
C ASN A 135 14.84 2.71 -7.87
N LEU A 136 14.74 3.02 -6.58
CA LEU A 136 14.32 4.35 -6.09
C LEU A 136 15.58 5.16 -5.76
N ILE A 137 15.66 6.37 -6.29
CA ILE A 137 16.85 7.21 -6.19
C ILE A 137 16.47 8.55 -5.56
N TRP A 138 17.17 8.91 -4.49
CA TRP A 138 17.20 10.26 -3.95
C TRP A 138 18.45 10.97 -4.41
N THR A 139 18.32 12.19 -4.93
CA THR A 139 19.46 13.03 -5.32
C THR A 139 19.38 14.38 -4.64
N LEU A 140 20.51 14.83 -4.08
CA LEU A 140 20.70 16.17 -3.54
C LEU A 140 21.88 16.82 -4.28
N LYS A 141 21.68 18.03 -4.82
CA LYS A 141 22.70 18.75 -5.59
C LYS A 141 22.81 20.21 -5.18
N ASP A 142 24.01 20.66 -4.83
CA ASP A 142 24.26 22.06 -4.46
C ASP A 142 24.54 22.97 -5.67
N SER A 143 24.65 24.26 -5.43
CA SER A 143 24.91 25.27 -6.47
C SER A 143 26.35 25.29 -7.00
N ALA A 144 27.28 24.57 -6.34
CA ALA A 144 28.64 24.37 -6.83
C ALA A 144 28.75 23.14 -7.75
N GLY A 145 27.72 22.30 -7.78
CA GLY A 145 27.65 21.09 -8.60
C GLY A 145 27.98 19.80 -7.85
N GLU A 146 28.19 19.85 -6.54
CA GLU A 146 28.36 18.66 -5.70
C GLU A 146 27.05 17.86 -5.65
N VAL A 147 27.17 16.54 -5.82
CA VAL A 147 26.04 15.61 -5.85
C VAL A 147 26.19 14.58 -4.73
N ARG A 148 25.09 14.29 -4.04
CA ARG A 148 24.96 13.15 -3.13
C ARG A 148 23.71 12.37 -3.48
N GLN A 149 23.79 11.04 -3.41
CA GLN A 149 22.70 10.16 -3.84
C GLN A 149 22.53 8.98 -2.89
N ILE A 150 21.28 8.53 -2.77
CA ILE A 150 20.92 7.23 -2.20
C ILE A 150 20.24 6.44 -3.32
N THR A 151 20.77 5.26 -3.64
CA THR A 151 20.16 4.35 -4.62
C THR A 151 19.67 3.11 -3.89
N PHE A 152 18.35 3.00 -3.71
CA PHE A 152 17.71 1.83 -3.15
C PHE A 152 17.38 0.84 -4.27
N ARG A 153 17.97 -0.36 -4.20
CA ARG A 153 17.61 -1.49 -5.07
C ARG A 153 16.47 -2.27 -4.43
N ASP A 154 15.32 -2.31 -5.09
CA ASP A 154 14.15 -3.01 -4.58
C ASP A 154 14.35 -4.53 -4.52
N LEU A 155 13.52 -5.22 -3.73
CA LEU A 155 13.61 -6.66 -3.50
C LEU A 155 13.33 -7.45 -4.80
N SER A 156 13.99 -8.61 -4.91
CA SER A 156 13.80 -9.53 -6.05
C SER A 156 12.45 -10.23 -6.04
N ASP A 157 11.94 -10.59 -4.85
CA ASP A 157 10.59 -11.16 -4.68
C ASP A 157 9.53 -10.07 -4.83
N LYS A 158 8.91 -9.98 -6.00
CA LYS A 158 7.94 -8.92 -6.29
C LYS A 158 6.67 -9.01 -5.44
N PHE A 159 6.37 -10.15 -4.82
CA PHE A 159 5.23 -10.23 -3.91
C PHE A 159 5.45 -9.39 -2.64
N ASN A 160 6.70 -9.26 -2.20
CA ASN A 160 7.13 -8.57 -0.98
C ASN A 160 7.87 -7.25 -1.24
N ALA A 161 8.09 -6.90 -2.50
CA ALA A 161 8.84 -5.71 -2.92
C ALA A 161 8.05 -4.41 -2.74
N TYR A 162 8.76 -3.27 -2.69
CA TYR A 162 8.18 -1.96 -2.40
C TYR A 162 7.71 -1.23 -3.67
N LEU A 163 8.35 -1.46 -4.81
CA LEU A 163 8.01 -0.88 -6.11
C LEU A 163 7.26 -1.91 -6.99
N ALA A 164 6.28 -2.59 -6.37
CA ALA A 164 5.51 -3.67 -7.00
C ALA A 164 4.01 -3.53 -6.72
N ASN A 165 3.47 -2.38 -7.13
CA ASN A 165 2.04 -2.04 -7.20
C ASN A 165 1.29 -1.85 -5.87
N LYS A 166 1.99 -1.77 -4.74
CA LYS A 166 1.41 -1.46 -3.42
C LYS A 166 1.64 -0.02 -3.04
N TRP A 167 0.73 0.55 -2.25
CA TRP A 167 0.99 1.77 -1.50
C TRP A 167 2.05 1.52 -0.43
N VAL A 168 3.17 2.25 -0.49
CA VAL A 168 4.25 2.25 0.51
C VAL A 168 4.56 3.68 0.95
N PHE A 169 4.98 3.88 2.19
CA PHE A 169 5.26 5.19 2.75
C PHE A 169 6.75 5.51 2.68
N ILE A 170 7.13 6.51 1.89
CA ILE A 170 8.49 6.98 1.72
C ILE A 170 8.77 8.12 2.69
N THR A 171 9.95 8.12 3.32
CA THR A 171 10.43 9.26 4.11
C THR A 171 11.93 9.43 3.90
N ILE A 172 12.37 10.64 3.55
CA ILE A 172 13.76 10.95 3.28
C ILE A 172 14.17 12.13 4.16
N THR A 173 15.00 11.87 5.16
CA THR A 173 15.49 12.88 6.11
C THR A 173 16.85 13.37 5.66
N ASN A 174 17.12 14.67 5.73
CA ASN A 174 18.40 15.27 5.36
C ASN A 174 18.95 16.08 6.53
N ASP A 175 19.97 15.55 7.20
CA ASP A 175 20.75 16.29 8.20
C ASP A 175 22.05 16.79 7.57
N ARG A 176 22.14 18.11 7.35
CA ARG A 176 23.28 18.77 6.69
C ARG A 176 24.58 18.65 7.50
N LEU A 177 24.50 18.27 8.78
CA LEU A 177 25.66 17.97 9.62
C LEU A 177 26.03 16.48 9.66
N SER A 178 25.26 15.60 9.01
CA SER A 178 25.54 14.18 8.91
C SER A 178 25.15 13.59 7.54
N SER A 179 24.00 12.95 7.45
CA SER A 179 23.57 12.13 6.31
C SER A 179 22.15 12.41 5.87
N ALA A 180 21.88 12.10 4.60
CA ALA A 180 20.55 11.80 4.12
C ALA A 180 20.21 10.33 4.44
N ASN A 181 18.98 10.05 4.85
CA ASN A 181 18.51 8.69 5.14
C ASN A 181 17.15 8.44 4.47
N LEU A 182 17.04 7.32 3.76
CA LEU A 182 15.81 6.88 3.10
C LEU A 182 15.15 5.78 3.92
N TYR A 183 13.87 5.99 4.26
CA TYR A 183 13.02 5.04 4.95
C TYR A 183 11.84 4.64 4.06
N ILE A 184 11.44 3.37 4.14
CA ILE A 184 10.20 2.87 3.54
C ILE A 184 9.40 2.13 4.61
N ASN A 185 8.13 2.51 4.80
CA ASN A 185 7.25 1.99 5.87
C ASN A 185 7.86 2.10 7.28
N GLY A 186 8.61 3.17 7.53
CA GLY A 186 9.29 3.43 8.80
C GLY A 186 10.61 2.67 9.02
N VAL A 187 11.06 1.87 8.04
CA VAL A 187 12.30 1.09 8.12
C VAL A 187 13.39 1.74 7.26
N LEU A 188 14.60 1.89 7.81
CA LEU A 188 15.75 2.46 7.10
C LEU A 188 16.20 1.51 5.97
N MET A 189 16.28 2.04 4.74
CA MET A 189 16.66 1.30 3.54
C MET A 189 18.01 1.72 2.96
N GLY A 190 18.45 2.96 3.22
CA GLY A 190 19.72 3.48 2.71
C GLY A 190 20.10 4.81 3.34
N SER A 191 21.39 5.15 3.27
CA SER A 191 21.96 6.37 3.83
C SER A 191 23.12 6.86 2.96
N ALA A 192 23.33 8.17 2.91
CA ALA A 192 24.48 8.79 2.25
C ALA A 192 24.93 10.02 3.02
N GLU A 193 26.24 10.19 3.20
CA GLU A 193 26.80 11.39 3.84
C GLU A 193 26.53 12.64 2.99
N ILE A 194 26.09 13.72 3.62
CA ILE A 194 25.79 15.00 2.95
C ILE A 194 26.48 16.20 3.61
N THR A 195 27.46 15.94 4.48
CA THR A 195 28.28 16.99 5.09
C THR A 195 29.05 17.78 4.03
N GLY A 196 29.31 19.06 4.31
CA GLY A 196 30.15 19.90 3.45
C GLY A 196 29.50 20.38 2.14
N LEU A 197 28.25 20.01 1.85
CA LEU A 197 27.51 20.59 0.72
C LEU A 197 27.34 22.11 0.91
N GLY A 198 27.48 22.86 -0.18
CA GLY A 198 27.26 24.30 -0.24
C GLY A 198 25.78 24.70 -0.24
N ALA A 199 25.50 25.91 -0.75
CA ALA A 199 24.13 26.40 -0.85
C ALA A 199 23.33 25.57 -1.87
N ILE A 200 22.18 25.05 -1.48
CA ILE A 200 21.21 24.46 -2.40
C ILE A 200 20.34 25.60 -2.91
N ARG A 201 20.37 25.85 -4.22
CA ARG A 201 19.58 26.91 -4.85
C ARG A 201 18.60 26.25 -5.81
N GLU A 202 17.49 25.77 -5.27
CA GLU A 202 16.47 25.07 -6.03
C GLU A 202 15.57 26.00 -6.85
N ASP A 203 14.61 25.41 -7.55
CA ASP A 203 13.51 26.13 -8.21
C ASP A 203 12.54 26.67 -7.16
N ASN A 204 11.77 27.69 -7.54
CA ASN A 204 10.70 28.21 -6.69
C ASN A 204 9.50 27.26 -6.68
N ASN A 205 9.41 26.40 -7.69
CA ASN A 205 8.40 25.37 -7.84
C ASN A 205 8.93 24.01 -7.40
N ILE A 206 8.03 23.21 -6.83
CA ILE A 206 8.20 21.76 -6.71
C ILE A 206 7.26 21.12 -7.72
N THR A 207 7.82 20.36 -8.67
CA THR A 207 7.09 19.73 -9.75
C THR A 207 6.90 18.24 -9.45
N LEU A 208 5.64 17.78 -9.52
CA LEU A 208 5.24 16.38 -9.50
C LEU A 208 4.80 15.98 -10.91
N LYS A 209 5.67 15.28 -11.64
CA LYS A 209 5.50 14.90 -13.06
C LYS A 209 6.48 13.77 -13.41
N LEU A 210 6.14 12.94 -14.40
CA LEU A 210 7.10 12.05 -15.06
C LEU A 210 8.01 12.83 -16.02
N ASP A 211 9.25 13.11 -15.62
CA ASP A 211 10.25 13.79 -16.46
C ASP A 211 11.26 12.79 -17.04
N ARG A 212 11.44 12.80 -18.36
CA ARG A 212 12.37 11.94 -19.13
C ARG A 212 12.07 10.44 -19.04
N CYS A 213 10.81 10.07 -18.82
CA CYS A 213 10.39 8.67 -18.89
C CYS A 213 10.17 8.26 -20.35
N ASN A 214 10.91 7.27 -20.84
CA ASN A 214 10.80 6.78 -22.22
C ASN A 214 9.65 5.79 -22.43
N ASN A 215 9.09 5.24 -21.36
CA ASN A 215 7.94 4.35 -21.43
C ASN A 215 6.64 5.16 -21.37
N ASN A 216 5.98 5.34 -22.52
CA ASN A 216 4.74 6.13 -22.62
C ASN A 216 3.56 5.56 -21.79
N ASN A 217 3.61 4.28 -21.42
CA ASN A 217 2.56 3.64 -20.61
C ASN A 217 2.91 3.64 -19.11
N GLN A 218 4.02 4.27 -18.71
CA GLN A 218 4.36 4.39 -17.31
C GLN A 218 3.41 5.35 -16.60
N TYR A 219 3.03 4.98 -15.38
CA TYR A 219 2.33 5.86 -14.46
C TYR A 219 2.86 5.68 -13.04
N VAL A 220 2.55 6.64 -12.16
CA VAL A 220 2.80 6.56 -10.71
C VAL A 220 1.63 7.20 -9.94
N SER A 221 1.48 6.85 -8.68
CA SER A 221 0.55 7.55 -7.79
C SER A 221 1.23 8.01 -6.51
N ILE A 222 0.90 9.23 -6.08
CA ILE A 222 1.52 9.95 -4.97
C ILE A 222 0.41 10.48 -4.06
N ASP A 223 0.52 10.23 -2.75
CA ASP A 223 -0.45 10.73 -1.75
C ASP A 223 0.29 11.34 -0.55
N LYS A 224 -0.36 12.31 0.11
CA LYS A 224 0.14 13.02 1.30
C LYS A 224 1.57 13.53 1.17
N PHE A 225 1.88 14.19 0.04
CA PHE A 225 3.18 14.83 -0.16
C PHE A 225 3.39 15.94 0.86
N ARG A 226 4.48 15.83 1.63
CA ARG A 226 4.73 16.66 2.80
C ARG A 226 6.22 16.95 2.97
N ILE A 227 6.53 18.17 3.41
CA ILE A 227 7.89 18.61 3.72
C ILE A 227 7.94 19.17 5.15
N PHE A 228 9.00 18.81 5.86
CA PHE A 228 9.31 19.28 7.21
C PHE A 228 10.64 20.04 7.25
N CYS A 229 10.76 21.04 8.12
CA CYS A 229 11.97 21.84 8.35
C CYS A 229 12.97 21.20 9.35
N LYS A 230 12.86 19.88 9.56
CA LYS A 230 13.65 19.09 10.52
C LYS A 230 14.06 17.77 9.89
N ALA A 231 15.22 17.23 10.27
CA ALA A 231 15.57 15.83 10.00
C ALA A 231 14.83 14.94 11.01
N LEU A 232 13.74 14.29 10.59
CA LEU A 232 12.91 13.49 11.49
C LEU A 232 13.68 12.29 12.05
N ASN A 233 13.50 11.99 13.33
CA ASN A 233 14.08 10.80 13.94
C ASN A 233 13.19 9.55 13.73
N PRO A 234 13.70 8.32 13.94
CA PRO A 234 12.93 7.09 13.69
C PRO A 234 11.59 6.97 14.43
N LYS A 235 11.45 7.54 15.64
CA LYS A 235 10.18 7.51 16.39
C LYS A 235 9.15 8.46 15.79
N GLU A 236 9.59 9.64 15.35
CA GLU A 236 8.75 10.60 14.62
C GLU A 236 8.26 9.99 13.29
N ILE A 237 9.14 9.28 12.57
CA ILE A 237 8.80 8.61 11.31
C ILE A 237 7.78 7.48 11.54
N GLU A 238 7.98 6.64 12.55
CA GLU A 238 7.03 5.55 12.88
C GLU A 238 5.64 6.11 13.24
N LYS A 239 5.59 7.18 14.02
CA LYS A 239 4.34 7.86 14.38
C LYS A 239 3.68 8.52 13.17
N LEU A 240 4.47 9.20 12.32
CA LEU A 240 3.97 9.80 11.08
C LEU A 240 3.37 8.74 10.15
N TYR A 241 4.09 7.65 9.92
CA TYR A 241 3.65 6.54 9.09
C TYR A 241 2.32 5.95 9.58
N THR A 242 2.26 5.59 10.87
CA THR A 242 1.09 4.95 11.46
C THR A 242 -0.12 5.88 11.58
N SER A 243 0.07 7.21 11.62
CA SER A 243 -1.01 8.19 11.67
C SER A 243 -1.93 8.18 10.44
N TYR A 244 -1.44 7.70 9.29
CA TYR A 244 -2.22 7.61 8.05
C TYR A 244 -3.00 6.30 7.92
N LEU A 245 -2.72 5.31 8.76
CA LEU A 245 -3.34 3.99 8.69
C LEU A 245 -4.71 4.00 9.37
N SER A 246 -5.69 4.58 8.69
CA SER A 246 -7.09 4.58 9.14
C SER A 246 -7.64 3.15 9.27
N ILE A 247 -8.35 2.90 10.38
CA ILE A 247 -9.09 1.65 10.63
C ILE A 247 -10.53 1.68 10.11
N THR A 248 -10.98 2.81 9.55
CA THR A 248 -12.37 2.99 9.10
C THR A 248 -12.71 2.09 7.92
N PHE A 249 -11.89 2.13 6.87
CA PHE A 249 -12.06 1.31 5.67
C PHE A 249 -11.06 0.17 5.68
N LEU A 250 -11.54 -1.02 5.31
CA LEU A 250 -10.67 -2.16 5.05
C LEU A 250 -9.91 -1.94 3.74
N ARG A 251 -8.80 -2.65 3.55
CA ARG A 251 -7.95 -2.51 2.36
C ARG A 251 -7.82 -3.80 1.58
N ASP A 252 -7.73 -3.66 0.27
CA ASP A 252 -7.25 -4.73 -0.61
C ASP A 252 -5.73 -4.89 -0.52
N PHE A 253 -5.19 -5.89 -1.22
CA PHE A 253 -3.76 -6.21 -1.22
C PHE A 253 -2.85 -5.06 -1.68
N TRP A 254 -3.36 -4.16 -2.52
CA TRP A 254 -2.63 -3.02 -3.05
C TRP A 254 -2.64 -1.81 -2.11
N GLY A 255 -3.48 -1.84 -1.08
CA GLY A 255 -3.65 -0.78 -0.08
C GLY A 255 -4.81 0.17 -0.39
N ASN A 256 -5.55 -0.06 -1.47
CA ASN A 256 -6.73 0.72 -1.80
C ASN A 256 -7.91 0.27 -0.92
N PRO A 257 -8.95 1.11 -0.75
CA PRO A 257 -10.16 0.71 -0.03
C PRO A 257 -10.80 -0.54 -0.63
N LEU A 258 -11.09 -1.53 0.22
CA LEU A 258 -11.82 -2.74 -0.14
C LEU A 258 -13.26 -2.39 -0.56
N ARG A 259 -13.79 -3.06 -1.58
CA ARG A 259 -15.08 -2.73 -2.19
C ARG A 259 -16.06 -3.89 -2.17
N TYR A 260 -17.34 -3.55 -2.06
CA TYR A 260 -18.44 -4.45 -2.37
C TYR A 260 -18.47 -4.77 -3.87
N ASP A 261 -19.11 -5.88 -4.23
CA ASP A 261 -19.43 -6.28 -5.61
C ASP A 261 -18.20 -6.32 -6.54
N THR A 262 -17.03 -6.64 -5.97
CA THR A 262 -15.74 -6.73 -6.66
C THR A 262 -15.17 -8.13 -6.51
N GLU A 263 -14.55 -8.66 -7.57
CA GLU A 263 -13.87 -9.97 -7.54
C GLU A 263 -12.50 -9.87 -6.86
N TYR A 264 -12.25 -10.76 -5.89
CA TYR A 264 -10.98 -10.87 -5.18
C TYR A 264 -10.49 -12.32 -5.14
N TYR A 265 -9.19 -12.51 -5.31
CA TYR A 265 -8.51 -13.76 -4.97
C TYR A 265 -8.05 -13.68 -3.51
N LEU A 266 -8.33 -14.72 -2.72
CA LEU A 266 -7.91 -14.78 -1.32
C LEU A 266 -6.57 -15.51 -1.18
N ILE A 267 -5.65 -14.90 -0.42
CA ILE A 267 -4.35 -15.48 -0.08
C ILE A 267 -4.17 -15.38 1.44
N PRO A 268 -3.93 -16.49 2.16
CA PRO A 268 -3.65 -16.43 3.59
C PRO A 268 -2.27 -15.78 3.84
N VAL A 269 -2.21 -14.77 4.69
CA VAL A 269 -0.97 -14.01 4.96
C VAL A 269 0.15 -14.93 5.47
N ALA A 270 -0.19 -15.85 6.40
CA ALA A 270 0.77 -16.80 6.96
C ALA A 270 1.32 -17.83 5.96
N TYR A 271 0.62 -18.08 4.85
CA TYR A 271 1.02 -19.01 3.80
C TYR A 271 0.87 -18.36 2.42
N SER A 272 1.56 -17.25 2.21
CA SER A 272 1.38 -16.40 1.03
C SER A 272 1.65 -17.10 -0.31
N SER A 273 2.39 -18.21 -0.33
CA SER A 273 2.62 -19.06 -1.50
C SER A 273 1.44 -19.95 -1.89
N LYS A 274 0.28 -19.83 -1.23
CA LYS A 274 -0.91 -20.64 -1.45
C LYS A 274 -2.04 -19.88 -2.14
N ASP A 275 -2.83 -20.61 -2.91
CA ASP A 275 -4.12 -20.19 -3.47
C ASP A 275 -5.26 -21.02 -2.86
N VAL A 276 -6.46 -20.47 -2.84
CA VAL A 276 -7.68 -21.18 -2.41
C VAL A 276 -8.33 -21.88 -3.59
N GLN A 277 -8.65 -23.16 -3.43
CA GLN A 277 -9.35 -24.00 -4.40
C GLN A 277 -10.64 -24.57 -3.81
N LEU A 278 -11.54 -25.01 -4.70
CA LEU A 278 -12.80 -25.66 -4.35
C LEU A 278 -12.71 -27.15 -4.62
N LYS A 279 -13.21 -28.00 -3.71
CA LYS A 279 -13.35 -29.43 -3.99
C LYS A 279 -14.45 -29.69 -5.02
N ASN A 280 -15.65 -29.19 -4.74
CA ASN A 280 -16.84 -29.23 -5.59
C ASN A 280 -17.87 -28.19 -5.11
N ILE A 281 -18.86 -27.85 -5.93
CA ILE A 281 -20.03 -27.10 -5.48
C ILE A 281 -20.74 -27.90 -4.37
N THR A 282 -21.28 -27.18 -3.39
CA THR A 282 -21.79 -27.65 -2.09
C THR A 282 -20.72 -28.15 -1.12
N ASP A 283 -19.43 -28.20 -1.49
CA ASP A 283 -18.37 -28.82 -0.70
C ASP A 283 -17.34 -27.82 -0.14
N TYR A 284 -16.27 -28.33 0.49
CA TYR A 284 -15.25 -27.56 1.18
C TYR A 284 -14.21 -26.91 0.24
N MET A 285 -13.53 -25.89 0.77
CA MET A 285 -12.39 -25.21 0.13
C MET A 285 -11.07 -25.61 0.81
N TYR A 286 -9.96 -25.56 0.07
CA TYR A 286 -8.63 -25.94 0.56
C TYR A 286 -7.50 -25.16 -0.12
N LEU A 287 -6.32 -25.17 0.48
CA LEU A 287 -5.14 -24.51 -0.08
C LEU A 287 -4.36 -25.38 -1.08
N THR A 288 -3.85 -24.76 -2.14
CA THR A 288 -2.88 -25.35 -3.09
C THR A 288 -1.69 -24.43 -3.30
N ASN A 289 -0.54 -24.96 -3.72
CA ASN A 289 0.60 -24.11 -4.08
C ASN A 289 0.26 -23.23 -5.29
N ALA A 290 0.55 -21.94 -5.20
CA ALA A 290 0.49 -21.05 -6.33
C ALA A 290 1.64 -21.37 -7.30
N PRO A 291 1.42 -21.32 -8.63
CA PRO A 291 2.53 -21.36 -9.58
C PRO A 291 3.42 -20.11 -9.41
N SER A 292 4.70 -20.21 -9.73
CA SER A 292 5.67 -19.11 -9.59
C SER A 292 6.31 -18.73 -10.92
N TYR A 293 6.75 -17.48 -11.04
CA TYR A 293 7.63 -16.99 -12.09
C TYR A 293 9.02 -16.73 -11.51
N THR A 294 10.06 -17.10 -12.25
CA THR A 294 11.46 -16.86 -11.88
C THR A 294 12.25 -16.46 -13.12
N ASN A 295 13.00 -15.36 -13.03
CA ASN A 295 13.91 -14.91 -14.07
C ASN A 295 15.28 -14.61 -13.48
N GLY A 296 16.22 -15.54 -13.65
CA GLY A 296 17.58 -15.41 -13.13
C GLY A 296 18.39 -14.30 -13.81
N LYS A 297 18.12 -14.01 -15.09
CA LYS A 297 18.83 -12.95 -15.84
C LYS A 297 18.55 -11.56 -15.29
N LEU A 298 17.29 -11.30 -14.91
CA LEU A 298 16.83 -10.01 -14.39
C LEU A 298 16.78 -9.96 -12.86
N ASN A 299 17.14 -11.05 -12.18
CA ASN A 299 17.09 -11.21 -10.73
C ASN A 299 15.72 -10.85 -10.12
N ILE A 300 14.63 -11.33 -10.74
CA ILE A 300 13.26 -11.16 -10.25
C ILE A 300 12.54 -12.50 -10.17
N TYR A 301 11.68 -12.65 -9.16
CA TYR A 301 10.78 -13.79 -9.03
C TYR A 301 9.53 -13.37 -8.25
N TYR A 302 8.47 -14.16 -8.36
CA TYR A 302 7.25 -13.98 -7.57
C TYR A 302 6.33 -15.19 -7.70
N ARG A 303 5.46 -15.39 -6.71
CA ARG A 303 4.27 -16.24 -6.90
C ARG A 303 3.30 -15.55 -7.87
N ARG A 304 2.81 -16.27 -8.87
CA ARG A 304 1.84 -15.72 -9.82
C ARG A 304 0.55 -15.38 -9.08
N LEU A 305 -0.07 -14.27 -9.45
CA LEU A 305 -1.37 -13.85 -8.93
C LEU A 305 -2.50 -14.31 -9.85
N TYR A 306 -3.73 -14.13 -9.39
CA TYR A 306 -4.97 -14.35 -10.15
C TYR A 306 -5.27 -15.83 -10.50
N SER A 307 -4.73 -16.75 -9.70
CA SER A 307 -5.10 -18.16 -9.69
C SER A 307 -5.93 -18.47 -8.44
N GLY A 308 -6.79 -19.50 -8.51
CA GLY A 308 -7.70 -19.86 -7.43
C GLY A 308 -9.11 -19.29 -7.60
N LEU A 309 -9.91 -19.39 -6.53
CA LEU A 309 -11.30 -18.96 -6.52
C LEU A 309 -11.43 -17.43 -6.48
N LYS A 310 -12.44 -16.92 -7.18
CA LYS A 310 -12.86 -15.51 -7.14
C LYS A 310 -13.95 -15.32 -6.09
N PHE A 311 -13.70 -14.47 -5.11
CA PHE A 311 -14.62 -14.13 -4.04
C PHE A 311 -15.26 -12.77 -4.28
N ILE A 312 -16.53 -12.62 -3.88
CA ILE A 312 -17.28 -11.37 -3.98
C ILE A 312 -17.89 -11.06 -2.61
N ILE A 313 -17.70 -9.82 -2.15
CA ILE A 313 -18.29 -9.31 -0.91
C ILE A 313 -19.59 -8.59 -1.26
N LYS A 314 -20.70 -8.96 -0.60
CA LYS A 314 -21.97 -8.24 -0.70
C LYS A 314 -22.45 -7.79 0.67
N ARG A 315 -23.20 -6.70 0.74
CA ARG A 315 -23.85 -6.24 1.97
C ARG A 315 -24.81 -7.34 2.48
N TYR A 316 -24.78 -7.63 3.78
CA TYR A 316 -25.70 -8.63 4.36
C TYR A 316 -27.15 -8.15 4.26
N THR A 317 -27.38 -6.88 4.64
CA THR A 317 -28.64 -6.14 4.51
C THR A 317 -28.43 -5.05 3.47
N PRO A 318 -29.00 -5.17 2.26
CA PRO A 318 -28.94 -4.12 1.25
C PRO A 318 -29.63 -2.85 1.77
N ASN A 319 -28.97 -1.71 1.61
CA ASN A 319 -29.54 -0.38 1.82
C ASN A 319 -29.36 0.46 0.54
N ASN A 320 -30.10 1.56 0.43
CA ASN A 320 -30.01 2.48 -0.71
C ASN A 320 -28.78 3.41 -0.64
N GLU A 321 -27.75 3.05 0.13
CA GLU A 321 -26.55 3.87 0.25
C GLU A 321 -25.66 3.72 -0.99
N ILE A 322 -25.13 4.85 -1.46
CA ILE A 322 -24.28 4.95 -2.65
C ILE A 322 -22.85 4.40 -2.38
N ASP A 323 -22.46 4.26 -1.10
CA ASP A 323 -21.10 3.87 -0.75
C ASP A 323 -20.78 2.43 -1.21
N SER A 324 -19.65 2.27 -1.89
CA SER A 324 -19.13 0.97 -2.36
C SER A 324 -18.01 0.42 -1.48
N PHE A 325 -17.55 1.16 -0.47
CA PHE A 325 -16.44 0.77 0.39
C PHE A 325 -16.90 -0.13 1.54
N VAL A 326 -16.08 -1.14 1.85
CA VAL A 326 -16.27 -2.03 3.00
C VAL A 326 -15.58 -1.43 4.23
N ARG A 327 -16.36 -1.16 5.28
CA ARG A 327 -15.85 -0.65 6.55
C ARG A 327 -15.58 -1.79 7.51
N SER A 328 -14.64 -1.58 8.45
CA SER A 328 -14.44 -2.54 9.54
C SER A 328 -15.70 -2.56 10.43
N GLY A 329 -16.27 -3.74 10.66
CA GLY A 329 -17.52 -3.94 11.38
C GLY A 329 -18.76 -4.09 10.49
N ASP A 330 -18.61 -3.95 9.17
CA ASP A 330 -19.72 -4.18 8.25
C ASP A 330 -20.14 -5.67 8.25
N PHE A 331 -21.45 -5.91 8.31
CA PHE A 331 -22.01 -7.24 8.08
C PHE A 331 -22.15 -7.53 6.59
N ILE A 332 -21.56 -8.64 6.16
CA ILE A 332 -21.42 -9.04 4.77
C ILE A 332 -21.93 -10.47 4.53
N LYS A 333 -22.13 -10.78 3.25
CA LYS A 333 -22.22 -12.13 2.69
C LYS A 333 -21.03 -12.31 1.74
N LEU A 334 -20.33 -13.44 1.89
CA LEU A 334 -19.21 -13.80 1.03
C LEU A 334 -19.67 -14.84 0.00
N TYR A 335 -19.39 -14.59 -1.27
CA TYR A 335 -19.73 -15.47 -2.38
C TYR A 335 -18.47 -15.94 -3.10
N VAL A 336 -18.54 -17.10 -3.74
CA VAL A 336 -17.57 -17.56 -4.75
C VAL A 336 -18.23 -17.47 -6.12
N SER A 337 -17.59 -16.79 -7.06
CA SER A 337 -17.97 -16.78 -8.48
C SER A 337 -17.32 -17.98 -9.18
N TYR A 338 -18.12 -18.97 -9.55
CA TYR A 338 -17.66 -20.20 -10.20
C TYR A 338 -18.63 -20.60 -11.30
N ASN A 339 -18.11 -20.92 -12.50
CA ASN A 339 -18.93 -21.17 -13.70
C ASN A 339 -20.00 -20.09 -13.93
N ASN A 340 -19.62 -18.83 -13.79
CA ASN A 340 -20.48 -17.65 -13.96
C ASN A 340 -21.70 -17.60 -13.01
N ASN A 341 -21.68 -18.36 -11.91
CA ASN A 341 -22.69 -18.34 -10.88
C ASN A 341 -22.08 -17.95 -9.53
N GLU A 342 -22.85 -17.25 -8.71
CA GLU A 342 -22.44 -16.88 -7.35
C GLU A 342 -22.95 -17.88 -6.33
N HIS A 343 -22.02 -18.49 -5.59
CA HIS A 343 -22.31 -19.50 -4.57
C HIS A 343 -21.93 -18.96 -3.19
N ILE A 344 -22.91 -18.86 -2.29
CA ILE A 344 -22.69 -18.33 -0.94
C ILE A 344 -21.73 -19.23 -0.13
N VAL A 345 -20.83 -18.62 0.62
CA VAL A 345 -19.96 -19.28 1.60
C VAL A 345 -20.65 -19.31 2.96
N GLY A 346 -20.64 -20.46 3.64
CA GLY A 346 -21.21 -20.57 4.98
C GLY A 346 -20.90 -21.88 5.68
N TYR A 347 -21.46 -22.05 6.87
CA TYR A 347 -21.40 -23.28 7.66
C TYR A 347 -22.80 -23.83 7.89
N PRO A 348 -23.11 -25.07 7.46
CA PRO A 348 -24.42 -25.66 7.72
C PRO A 348 -24.53 -26.00 9.21
N LYS A 349 -25.74 -25.85 9.77
CA LYS A 349 -26.03 -26.29 11.13
C LYS A 349 -25.67 -27.76 11.29
N ASP A 350 -24.93 -28.06 12.36
CA ASP A 350 -24.41 -29.41 12.67
C ASP A 350 -23.53 -30.01 11.56
N GLY A 351 -22.91 -29.15 10.72
CA GLY A 351 -21.95 -29.54 9.71
C GLY A 351 -20.69 -30.21 10.28
N ASN A 352 -19.90 -30.84 9.40
CA ASN A 352 -18.63 -31.45 9.81
C ASN A 352 -17.66 -30.37 10.36
N ALA A 353 -16.95 -30.71 11.43
CA ALA A 353 -16.00 -29.84 12.09
C ALA A 353 -14.87 -30.66 12.71
N PHE A 354 -13.62 -30.18 12.60
CA PHE A 354 -12.52 -30.83 13.29
C PHE A 354 -12.64 -30.61 14.80
N ASN A 355 -12.55 -31.70 15.57
CA ASN A 355 -12.67 -31.71 17.03
C ASN A 355 -13.93 -30.99 17.56
N ASN A 356 -15.01 -30.96 16.77
CA ASN A 356 -16.26 -30.24 17.08
C ASN A 356 -16.12 -28.71 17.27
N LEU A 357 -14.97 -28.13 16.92
CA LEU A 357 -14.63 -26.72 17.18
C LEU A 357 -14.33 -25.94 15.90
N ASP A 358 -13.61 -26.55 14.96
CA ASP A 358 -13.13 -25.93 13.72
C ASP A 358 -14.11 -26.27 12.58
N ARG A 359 -15.04 -25.35 12.35
CA ARG A 359 -16.23 -25.56 11.51
C ARG A 359 -15.88 -25.46 10.03
N ILE A 360 -16.05 -26.54 9.26
CA ILE A 360 -15.64 -26.61 7.85
C ILE A 360 -16.58 -25.78 6.98
N LEU A 361 -16.03 -24.80 6.26
CA LEU A 361 -16.81 -23.93 5.37
C LEU A 361 -17.26 -24.70 4.12
N ARG A 362 -18.43 -24.34 3.59
CA ARG A 362 -19.07 -24.91 2.41
C ARG A 362 -19.43 -23.83 1.41
N VAL A 363 -19.36 -24.14 0.11
CA VAL A 363 -19.67 -23.20 -0.98
C VAL A 363 -20.93 -23.63 -1.71
N GLY A 364 -22.00 -22.84 -1.64
CA GLY A 364 -23.26 -23.12 -2.32
C GLY A 364 -24.06 -24.29 -1.74
N TYR A 365 -23.83 -24.64 -0.47
CA TYR A 365 -24.56 -25.72 0.21
C TYR A 365 -26.06 -25.43 0.28
N ASN A 366 -26.89 -26.42 -0.08
CA ASN A 366 -28.33 -26.24 -0.24
C ASN A 366 -29.17 -27.47 0.17
N ALA A 367 -28.71 -28.26 1.14
CA ALA A 367 -29.47 -29.42 1.60
C ALA A 367 -30.83 -28.97 2.19
N PRO A 368 -31.96 -29.55 1.76
CA PRO A 368 -33.28 -29.17 2.26
C PRO A 368 -33.40 -29.34 3.77
N GLY A 369 -33.97 -28.34 4.45
CA GLY A 369 -34.24 -28.38 5.89
C GLY A 369 -33.03 -28.14 6.81
N ILE A 370 -31.82 -27.96 6.26
CA ILE A 370 -30.62 -27.66 7.05
C ILE A 370 -30.29 -26.16 6.94
N PRO A 371 -30.37 -25.39 8.04
CA PRO A 371 -29.96 -23.99 8.04
C PRO A 371 -28.49 -23.80 7.62
N LEU A 372 -28.21 -22.77 6.83
CA LEU A 372 -26.86 -22.37 6.43
C LEU A 372 -26.52 -21.00 7.02
N TYR A 373 -25.60 -20.98 7.98
CA TYR A 373 -25.07 -19.79 8.61
C TYR A 373 -24.07 -19.09 7.68
N LYS A 374 -24.33 -17.83 7.35
CA LYS A 374 -23.63 -17.08 6.29
C LYS A 374 -23.49 -15.59 6.59
N LYS A 375 -23.92 -15.14 7.76
CA LYS A 375 -23.71 -13.77 8.23
C LYS A 375 -22.25 -13.65 8.66
N MET A 376 -21.48 -12.83 7.96
CA MET A 376 -20.10 -12.54 8.33
C MET A 376 -19.95 -11.07 8.69
N GLU A 377 -18.93 -10.75 9.47
CA GLU A 377 -18.49 -9.38 9.75
C GLU A 377 -17.05 -9.25 9.25
N ALA A 378 -16.79 -8.25 8.42
CA ALA A 378 -15.45 -7.96 7.91
C ALA A 378 -14.75 -7.00 8.89
N VAL A 379 -13.57 -7.37 9.40
CA VAL A 379 -12.91 -6.64 10.48
C VAL A 379 -11.40 -6.54 10.30
N LYS A 380 -10.81 -5.52 10.94
CA LYS A 380 -9.35 -5.37 11.11
C LYS A 380 -9.01 -5.42 12.60
N LEU A 381 -8.61 -6.60 13.08
CA LEU A 381 -8.35 -6.85 14.51
C LEU A 381 -6.88 -6.68 14.92
N ARG A 382 -5.95 -6.76 13.94
CA ARG A 382 -4.51 -6.82 14.17
C ARG A 382 -3.73 -6.36 12.94
N ASP A 383 -2.43 -6.11 13.16
CA ASP A 383 -1.42 -5.85 12.13
C ASP A 383 -1.81 -4.70 11.17
N LEU A 384 -1.90 -3.49 11.71
CA LEU A 384 -2.37 -2.29 11.00
C LEU A 384 -1.51 -1.93 9.77
N LYS A 385 -0.22 -2.30 9.77
CA LYS A 385 0.72 -2.02 8.68
C LYS A 385 0.51 -2.93 7.47
N THR A 386 -0.06 -4.12 7.68
CA THR A 386 -0.35 -5.08 6.61
C THR A 386 -1.76 -4.88 6.08
N TYR A 387 -1.92 -4.86 4.75
CA TYR A 387 -3.22 -4.75 4.08
C TYR A 387 -3.97 -6.08 4.04
N SER A 388 -4.31 -6.59 5.22
CA SER A 388 -5.05 -7.83 5.44
C SER A 388 -6.36 -7.58 6.16
N VAL A 389 -7.29 -8.53 6.02
CA VAL A 389 -8.63 -8.52 6.62
C VAL A 389 -8.87 -9.84 7.35
N GLN A 390 -9.61 -9.79 8.45
CA GLN A 390 -10.17 -10.97 9.11
C GLN A 390 -11.69 -11.02 8.86
N LEU A 391 -12.25 -12.23 8.80
CA LEU A 391 -13.68 -12.46 8.59
C LEU A 391 -14.25 -13.23 9.78
N LYS A 392 -15.26 -12.69 10.44
CA LYS A 392 -15.92 -13.34 11.59
C LYS A 392 -17.27 -13.90 11.18
N LEU A 393 -17.50 -15.19 11.36
CA LEU A 393 -18.76 -15.86 11.05
C LEU A 393 -19.69 -15.89 12.27
N TYR A 394 -20.98 -15.73 12.01
CA TYR A 394 -22.05 -15.76 13.00
C TYR A 394 -23.12 -16.80 12.65
N ASP A 395 -23.77 -17.35 13.68
CA ASP A 395 -25.03 -18.07 13.53
C ASP A 395 -26.23 -17.10 13.44
N ASP A 396 -27.44 -17.64 13.28
CA ASP A 396 -28.66 -16.83 13.18
C ASP A 396 -29.09 -16.21 14.53
N LYS A 397 -28.37 -16.48 15.62
CA LYS A 397 -28.61 -15.95 16.98
C LYS A 397 -27.52 -14.98 17.42
N ASP A 398 -26.73 -14.48 16.48
CA ASP A 398 -25.59 -13.57 16.71
C ASP A 398 -24.48 -14.17 17.60
N ALA A 399 -24.42 -15.50 17.76
CA ALA A 399 -23.31 -16.16 18.40
C ALA A 399 -22.15 -16.33 17.41
N SER A 400 -20.92 -16.08 17.88
CA SER A 400 -19.75 -16.21 17.02
C SER A 400 -19.40 -17.68 16.77
N LEU A 401 -19.33 -18.03 15.48
CA LEU A 401 -18.85 -19.32 15.01
C LEU A 401 -17.33 -19.34 14.78
N GLY A 402 -16.66 -18.18 14.90
CA GLY A 402 -15.20 -18.05 14.78
C GLY A 402 -14.73 -17.12 13.67
N LEU A 403 -13.41 -16.87 13.65
CA LEU A 403 -12.73 -16.23 12.52
C LEU A 403 -12.44 -17.27 11.44
N VAL A 404 -12.56 -16.87 10.17
CA VAL A 404 -12.21 -17.68 9.01
C VAL A 404 -10.69 -17.84 8.96
N GLY A 405 -10.22 -19.08 8.88
CA GLY A 405 -8.82 -19.47 8.77
C GLY A 405 -8.69 -20.84 8.12
N THR A 406 -7.63 -21.58 8.45
CA THR A 406 -7.41 -22.94 7.93
C THR A 406 -7.06 -23.95 9.03
N HIS A 407 -7.40 -25.20 8.79
CA HIS A 407 -7.04 -26.35 9.63
C HIS A 407 -6.43 -27.44 8.75
N ASN A 408 -5.27 -27.96 9.12
CA ASN A 408 -4.64 -29.08 8.44
C ASN A 408 -5.33 -30.38 8.83
N GLY A 409 -5.90 -31.11 7.88
CA GLY A 409 -6.61 -32.35 8.18
C GLY A 409 -7.12 -33.07 6.96
N GLN A 410 -7.94 -34.09 7.20
CA GLN A 410 -8.50 -34.97 6.18
C GLN A 410 -10.02 -35.08 6.33
N ILE A 411 -10.75 -35.02 5.21
CA ILE A 411 -12.20 -35.26 5.17
C ILE A 411 -12.45 -36.52 4.33
N GLY A 412 -13.05 -37.54 4.94
CA GLY A 412 -13.24 -38.83 4.28
C GLY A 412 -11.89 -39.45 3.87
N ASN A 413 -11.80 -39.91 2.62
CA ASN A 413 -10.59 -40.50 2.05
C ASN A 413 -9.79 -39.53 1.16
N ASP A 414 -10.10 -38.23 1.21
CA ASP A 414 -9.34 -37.22 0.46
C ASP A 414 -7.90 -37.09 1.00
N PRO A 415 -6.94 -36.51 0.25
CA PRO A 415 -5.62 -36.22 0.80
C PRO A 415 -5.67 -35.25 1.99
N ASN A 416 -4.63 -35.28 2.84
CA ASN A 416 -4.43 -34.25 3.86
C ASN A 416 -4.28 -32.87 3.18
N ARG A 417 -5.06 -31.89 3.65
CA ARG A 417 -5.17 -30.54 3.09
C ARG A 417 -5.31 -29.50 4.21
N ASP A 418 -4.86 -28.28 3.94
CA ASP A 418 -5.23 -27.11 4.74
C ASP A 418 -6.62 -26.63 4.30
N ILE A 419 -7.64 -27.00 5.07
CA ILE A 419 -9.05 -26.80 4.74
C ILE A 419 -9.56 -25.52 5.39
N LEU A 420 -10.37 -24.75 4.67
CA LEU A 420 -10.94 -23.50 5.18
C LEU A 420 -12.02 -23.78 6.23
N ILE A 421 -11.89 -23.11 7.37
CA ILE A 421 -12.71 -23.30 8.58
C ILE A 421 -13.07 -21.95 9.22
N ALA A 422 -14.04 -21.96 10.14
CA ALA A 422 -14.26 -20.91 11.12
C ALA A 422 -13.99 -21.42 12.54
N SER A 423 -13.16 -20.71 13.31
CA SER A 423 -12.80 -21.11 14.69
C SER A 423 -12.67 -19.93 15.65
N ASN A 424 -13.15 -20.12 16.89
CA ASN A 424 -12.98 -19.14 17.96
C ASN A 424 -11.57 -19.19 18.58
N TRP A 425 -10.77 -20.21 18.27
CA TRP A 425 -9.39 -20.35 18.76
C TRP A 425 -8.51 -19.12 18.47
N TYR A 426 -8.71 -18.49 17.30
CA TYR A 426 -7.95 -17.32 16.88
C TYR A 426 -8.08 -16.11 17.82
N PHE A 427 -9.23 -15.93 18.49
CA PHE A 427 -9.44 -14.80 19.40
C PHE A 427 -8.47 -14.82 20.59
N ASN A 428 -7.99 -16.01 20.99
CA ASN A 428 -7.03 -16.16 22.07
C ASN A 428 -5.57 -15.95 21.62
N HIS A 429 -5.33 -15.80 20.31
CA HIS A 429 -3.99 -15.76 19.71
C HIS A 429 -3.74 -14.49 18.90
N LEU A 430 -4.62 -13.47 18.99
CA LEU A 430 -4.53 -12.22 18.21
C LEU A 430 -3.22 -11.43 18.39
N LYS A 431 -2.38 -11.76 19.39
CA LYS A 431 -1.07 -11.14 19.64
C LYS A 431 0.10 -11.84 18.96
N ASP A 432 -0.12 -13.01 18.36
CA ASP A 432 0.94 -13.78 17.71
C ASP A 432 1.51 -13.02 16.51
N LYS A 433 2.74 -13.28 16.09
CA LYS A 433 3.34 -12.56 14.95
C LYS A 433 2.65 -12.88 13.62
N THR A 434 2.19 -14.11 13.45
CA THR A 434 1.56 -14.61 12.22
C THR A 434 0.34 -15.45 12.58
N LEU A 435 -0.77 -15.26 11.87
CA LEU A 435 -1.98 -16.08 12.03
C LEU A 435 -2.57 -16.43 10.66
N THR A 436 -3.17 -17.61 10.58
CA THR A 436 -3.84 -18.11 9.37
C THR A 436 -5.24 -17.52 9.15
N CYS A 437 -5.75 -16.73 10.12
CA CYS A 437 -6.98 -15.97 9.97
C CYS A 437 -6.81 -14.60 9.28
N ASP A 438 -5.58 -14.24 8.94
CA ASP A 438 -5.26 -12.99 8.24
C ASP A 438 -5.28 -13.26 6.72
N TRP A 439 -6.12 -12.55 5.97
CA TRP A 439 -6.32 -12.77 4.53
C TRP A 439 -6.02 -11.52 3.70
N TYR A 440 -5.29 -11.70 2.60
CA TYR A 440 -5.20 -10.72 1.53
C TYR A 440 -6.39 -10.87 0.59
N PHE A 441 -6.99 -9.74 0.19
CA PHE A 441 -7.99 -9.65 -0.87
C PHE A 441 -7.34 -9.04 -2.11
N VAL A 442 -7.06 -9.84 -3.14
CA VAL A 442 -6.31 -9.41 -4.33
C VAL A 442 -7.26 -9.22 -5.52
N PRO A 443 -7.59 -7.98 -5.92
CA PRO A 443 -8.29 -7.74 -7.17
C PRO A 443 -7.30 -7.77 -8.34
N THR A 444 -7.79 -8.09 -9.54
CA THR A 444 -7.01 -7.90 -10.77
C THR A 444 -6.72 -6.41 -10.95
N ASP A 445 -5.46 -6.07 -11.21
CA ASP A 445 -5.00 -4.68 -11.34
C ASP A 445 -3.98 -4.57 -12.48
N GLU A 446 -4.10 -3.54 -13.30
CA GLU A 446 -3.23 -3.29 -14.46
C GLU A 446 -1.75 -3.13 -14.08
N GLY A 447 -1.47 -2.65 -12.87
CA GLY A 447 -0.13 -2.48 -12.33
C GLY A 447 0.54 -3.80 -11.94
N TRP A 448 -0.14 -4.94 -12.06
CA TRP A 448 0.47 -6.26 -11.94
C TRP A 448 -0.04 -7.20 -13.01
N THR A 449 0.81 -7.51 -13.99
CA THR A 449 0.61 -8.60 -14.95
C THR A 449 1.68 -9.65 -14.74
N ASN A 450 1.28 -10.92 -14.67
CA ASN A 450 2.23 -12.04 -14.63
C ASN A 450 2.94 -12.13 -15.99
N ASP A 451 4.27 -12.20 -15.98
CA ASP A 451 5.15 -12.32 -17.15
C ASP A 451 5.04 -13.70 -17.83
#